data_AF-A0A0F3RA64-F1
#
_entry.id   AF-A0A0F3RA64-F1
#
_cell.length_a   1.000
_cell.length_b   1.000
_cell.length_c   1.000
_cell.angle_alpha   90.00
_cell.angle_beta   90.00
_cell.angle_gamma   90.00
#
_symmetry.space_group_name_H-M   'P 1'
#
loop_
_entity.id
_entity.type
_entity.pdbx_description
1 polymer ?
#
loop_
_entity_poly.entity_id
_entity_poly.type
_entity_poly.pdbx_seq_one_letter_code
_entity_poly.pdbx_strand_id
1 'polypeptide(L)'
;MLTFCNKIAWNLDIHEEYDILTSNGLNIYEFDDYKVTDLYKQFSKVLKPSGILIASFLTPPPTLSKESTWKNVNIEDALKQKSIFSDIINAAWQVFVQKPKHVNS
;
A
#
# COMPACT_ATOMS: atom_id res chain seq x y z
N MET A 1 -2.13 4.73 -28.33
CA MET A 1 -2.37 3.27 -28.39
C MET A 1 -2.11 2.73 -27.00
N LEU A 2 -3.00 1.89 -26.47
CA LEU A 2 -2.91 1.37 -25.10
C LEU A 2 -2.52 -0.10 -25.15
N THR A 3 -1.54 -0.49 -24.33
CA THR A 3 -1.00 -1.84 -24.27
C THR A 3 -1.32 -2.45 -22.91
N PHE A 4 -1.72 -3.72 -22.89
CA PHE A 4 -1.90 -4.50 -21.67
C PHE A 4 -0.83 -5.58 -21.59
N CYS A 5 -0.35 -5.88 -20.39
CA CYS A 5 0.58 -6.98 -20.13
C CYS A 5 0.15 -7.78 -18.90
N ASN A 6 0.51 -9.06 -18.88
CA ASN A 6 0.39 -9.91 -17.70
C ASN A 6 1.78 -10.11 -17.12
N LYS A 7 2.06 -9.47 -15.98
CA LYS A 7 3.34 -9.50 -15.28
C LYS A 7 3.13 -9.49 -13.77
N ILE A 8 4.11 -10.00 -13.03
CA ILE A 8 4.14 -9.90 -11.57
C ILE A 8 4.68 -8.51 -11.21
N ALA A 9 3.92 -7.70 -10.46
CA ALA A 9 4.31 -6.32 -10.14
C ALA A 9 5.62 -6.20 -9.34
N TRP A 10 5.98 -7.24 -8.58
CA TRP A 10 7.24 -7.35 -7.85
C TRP A 10 8.45 -7.69 -8.75
N ASN A 11 8.23 -7.99 -10.03
CA ASN A 11 9.28 -8.27 -11.01
C ASN A 11 8.84 -7.90 -12.43
N LEU A 12 8.94 -6.61 -12.77
CA LEU A 12 8.42 -6.07 -14.04
C LEU A 12 9.39 -6.22 -15.22
N ASP A 13 10.70 -6.39 -14.96
CA ASP A 13 11.76 -6.47 -15.99
C ASP A 13 11.62 -5.37 -17.05
N ILE A 14 11.41 -4.13 -16.57
CA ILE A 14 11.24 -2.92 -17.37
C ILE A 14 12.15 -1.87 -16.75
N HIS A 15 12.85 -1.11 -17.59
CA HIS A 15 13.85 -0.14 -17.19
C HIS A 15 13.66 1.19 -17.92
N GLU A 16 13.52 2.27 -17.15
CA GLU A 16 13.48 3.66 -17.65
C GLU A 16 12.49 3.89 -18.81
N GLU A 17 11.33 3.25 -18.75
CA GLU A 17 10.37 3.26 -19.87
C GLU A 17 9.29 4.33 -19.68
N TYR A 18 8.84 4.54 -18.44
CA TYR A 18 7.67 5.37 -18.16
C TYR A 18 8.03 6.71 -17.50
N ASP A 19 7.37 7.77 -17.95
CA ASP A 19 7.46 9.11 -17.34
C ASP A 19 6.59 9.22 -16.08
N ILE A 20 5.48 8.48 -16.03
CA ILE A 20 4.53 8.44 -14.91
C ILE A 20 4.14 6.98 -14.63
N LEU A 21 4.19 6.58 -13.36
CA LEU A 21 3.70 5.30 -12.87
C LEU A 21 2.63 5.54 -11.80
N THR A 22 1.48 4.89 -11.94
CA THR A 22 0.41 4.90 -10.93
C THR A 22 0.26 3.52 -10.30
N SER A 23 0.17 3.46 -8.97
CA SER A 23 0.00 2.20 -8.22
C SER A 23 -0.96 2.36 -7.05
N ASN A 24 -2.05 1.59 -7.07
CA ASN A 24 -3.05 1.51 -6.02
C ASN A 24 -3.40 0.05 -5.75
N GLY A 25 -3.64 -0.30 -4.49
CA GLY A 25 -4.17 -1.62 -4.13
C GLY A 25 -3.17 -2.79 -4.20
N LEU A 26 -1.85 -2.53 -4.19
CA LEU A 26 -0.81 -3.57 -4.12
C LEU A 26 -0.15 -3.62 -2.75
N ASN A 27 0.45 -2.50 -2.35
CA ASN A 27 1.17 -2.35 -1.08
C ASN A 27 0.32 -2.70 0.15
N ILE A 28 -0.98 -2.41 0.12
CA ILE A 28 -1.91 -2.71 1.22
C ILE A 28 -2.25 -4.20 1.33
N TYR A 29 -1.67 -5.12 0.55
CA TYR A 29 -1.91 -6.56 0.75
C TYR A 29 -0.64 -7.31 1.14
N GLU A 30 0.50 -6.61 1.23
CA GLU A 30 1.77 -7.17 1.67
C GLU A 30 2.08 -6.68 3.08
N PHE A 31 2.30 -7.62 4.00
CA PHE A 31 2.53 -7.33 5.41
C PHE A 31 4.02 -7.20 5.75
N ASP A 32 4.90 -7.61 4.83
CA ASP A 32 6.34 -7.47 4.96
C ASP A 32 6.82 -6.14 4.36
N ASP A 33 7.20 -5.21 5.23
CA ASP A 33 7.73 -3.88 4.88
C ASP A 33 8.91 -3.95 3.90
N TYR A 34 9.75 -4.99 3.98
CA TYR A 34 10.88 -5.15 3.07
C TYR A 34 10.40 -5.44 1.65
N LYS A 35 9.36 -6.26 1.49
CA LYS A 35 8.76 -6.55 0.18
C LYS A 35 8.02 -5.35 -0.40
N VAL A 36 7.37 -4.55 0.44
CA VAL A 36 6.77 -3.27 0.00
C VAL A 36 7.85 -2.30 -0.45
N THR A 37 8.96 -2.23 0.27
CA THR A 37 10.12 -1.41 -0.10
C THR A 37 10.71 -1.88 -1.44
N ASP A 38 10.85 -3.20 -1.62
CA ASP A 38 11.37 -3.77 -2.87
C ASP A 38 10.42 -3.54 -4.05
N LEU A 39 9.10 -3.55 -3.83
CA LEU A 39 8.12 -3.13 -4.84
C LEU A 39 8.38 -1.68 -5.29
N TYR A 40 8.60 -0.75 -4.37
CA TYR A 40 8.92 0.63 -4.72
C TYR A 40 10.28 0.78 -5.42
N LYS A 41 11.28 -0.04 -5.07
CA LYS A 41 12.53 -0.10 -5.82
C LYS A 41 12.31 -0.58 -7.25
N GLN A 42 11.40 -1.52 -7.49
CA GLN A 42 11.03 -1.93 -8.85
C GLN A 42 10.38 -0.76 -9.60
N PHE A 43 9.44 -0.03 -8.99
CA PHE A 43 8.84 1.14 -9.63
C PHE A 43 9.87 2.21 -9.99
N SER A 44 10.87 2.42 -9.14
CA SER A 44 11.97 3.35 -9.42
C SER A 44 12.81 2.94 -10.63
N LYS A 45 13.00 1.64 -10.88
CA LYS A 45 13.73 1.15 -12.08
C LYS A 45 12.93 1.36 -13.35
N VAL A 46 11.62 1.18 -13.25
CA VAL A 46 10.68 1.27 -14.36
C VAL A 46 10.49 2.71 -14.84
N LEU A 47 10.58 3.67 -13.91
CA LEU A 47 10.52 5.10 -14.20
C LEU A 47 11.81 5.61 -14.85
N LYS A 48 11.68 6.52 -15.80
CA LYS A 48 12.80 7.32 -16.31
C LYS A 48 13.40 8.20 -15.20
N PRO A 49 14.64 8.71 -15.37
CA PRO A 49 15.14 9.80 -14.53
C PRO A 49 14.15 10.96 -14.48
N SER A 50 13.86 11.45 -13.27
CA SER A 50 12.82 12.48 -13.01
C SER A 50 11.37 12.04 -13.28
N GLY A 51 11.11 10.75 -13.49
CA GLY A 51 9.77 10.20 -13.59
C GLY A 51 8.98 10.34 -12.27
N ILE A 52 7.65 10.30 -12.39
CA ILE A 52 6.73 10.57 -11.28
C ILE A 52 6.03 9.28 -10.85
N LEU A 53 6.14 8.94 -9.57
CA LEU A 53 5.31 7.91 -8.92
C LEU A 53 4.08 8.56 -8.28
N ILE A 54 2.90 8.08 -8.65
CA ILE A 54 1.64 8.38 -7.96
C ILE A 54 1.17 7.10 -7.28
N ALA A 55 1.27 7.04 -5.96
CA ALA A 55 0.88 5.87 -5.17
C ALA A 55 -0.03 6.26 -4.01
N SER A 56 -0.77 5.27 -3.50
CA SER A 56 -1.65 5.41 -2.35
C SER A 56 -1.33 4.37 -1.28
N PHE A 57 -1.56 4.69 -0.02
CA PHE A 57 -1.50 3.74 1.09
C PHE A 57 -2.58 4.09 2.11
N LEU A 58 -2.92 3.11 2.95
CA LEU A 58 -3.84 3.30 4.06
C LEU A 58 -3.04 3.68 5.32
N THR A 59 -3.57 4.58 6.16
CA THR A 59 -2.93 4.98 7.43
C THR A 59 -3.65 4.37 8.64
N PRO A 60 -2.92 3.90 9.67
CA PRO A 60 -3.54 3.19 10.79
C PRO A 60 -4.51 4.07 11.59
N PRO A 61 -5.61 3.52 12.13
CA PRO A 61 -6.54 4.23 13.00
C PRO A 61 -5.89 4.58 14.35
N PRO A 62 -6.47 5.54 15.10
CA PRO A 62 -5.93 5.96 16.40
C PRO A 62 -5.93 4.84 17.46
N THR A 63 -6.76 3.81 17.29
CA THR A 63 -6.78 2.63 18.16
C THR A 63 -5.58 1.69 17.94
N LEU A 64 -4.90 1.78 16.80
CA LEU A 64 -3.74 0.94 16.46
C LEU A 64 -2.41 1.69 16.52
N SER A 65 -2.40 3.00 16.33
CA SER A 65 -1.19 3.81 16.38
C SER A 65 -1.42 5.16 17.07
N LYS A 66 -0.54 5.49 18.03
CA LYS A 66 -0.46 6.83 18.64
C LYS A 66 -0.06 7.91 17.63
N GLU A 67 0.57 7.53 16.52
CA GLU A 67 0.98 8.41 15.41
C GLU A 67 -0.08 8.45 14.29
N SER A 68 -1.31 7.98 14.54
CA SER A 68 -2.37 7.99 13.53
C SER A 68 -2.61 9.39 12.96
N THR A 69 -2.71 9.47 11.63
CA THR A 69 -2.98 10.71 10.91
C THR A 69 -4.47 11.00 10.71
N TRP A 70 -5.34 10.12 11.22
CA TRP A 70 -6.77 10.28 11.11
C TRP A 70 -7.24 11.52 11.87
N LYS A 71 -7.99 12.39 11.19
CA LYS A 71 -8.56 13.62 11.75
C LYS A 71 -10.04 13.68 11.39
N ASN A 72 -10.85 14.28 12.27
CA ASN A 72 -12.29 14.48 12.05
C ASN A 72 -13.05 13.19 11.72
N VAL A 73 -12.64 12.06 12.32
CA VAL A 73 -13.27 10.75 12.07
C VAL A 73 -14.44 10.56 13.02
N ASN A 74 -15.60 10.16 12.49
CA ASN A 74 -16.69 9.61 13.30
C ASN A 74 -16.34 8.17 13.68
N ILE A 75 -16.01 7.96 14.94
CA ILE A 75 -15.58 6.65 15.45
C ILE A 75 -16.70 5.62 15.37
N GLU A 76 -17.95 6.02 15.57
CA GLU A 76 -19.09 5.10 15.48
C GLU A 76 -19.25 4.54 14.06
N ASP A 77 -19.13 5.41 13.05
CA ASP A 77 -19.22 4.99 11.65
C ASP A 77 -18.00 4.17 11.23
N ALA A 78 -16.80 4.51 11.72
CA ALA A 78 -15.59 3.72 11.47
C ALA A 78 -15.70 2.30 12.06
N LEU A 79 -16.34 2.15 13.23
CA LEU A 79 -16.62 0.85 13.83
C LEU A 79 -17.67 0.07 13.04
N LYS A 80 -18.75 0.71 12.56
CA LYS A 80 -19.72 0.06 11.67
C LYS A 80 -19.06 -0.43 10.39
N GLN A 81 -18.19 0.40 9.79
CA GLN A 81 -17.41 0.02 8.62
C GLN A 81 -16.54 -1.20 8.92
N LYS A 82 -15.79 -1.20 10.04
CA LYS A 82 -15.01 -2.34 10.48
C LYS A 82 -15.85 -3.62 10.57
N SER A 83 -17.01 -3.55 11.22
CA SER A 83 -17.84 -4.75 11.38
C SER A 83 -18.39 -5.29 10.07
N ILE A 84 -18.75 -4.41 9.12
CA ILE A 84 -19.14 -4.86 7.77
C ILE A 84 -17.97 -5.56 7.08
N PHE A 85 -16.80 -4.91 7.02
CA PHE A 85 -15.69 -5.39 6.20
C PHE A 85 -14.91 -6.54 6.86
N SER A 86 -14.52 -6.42 8.13
CA SER A 86 -13.78 -7.45 8.85
C SER A 86 -14.66 -8.58 9.34
N ASP A 87 -15.75 -8.26 10.06
CA ASP A 87 -16.44 -9.26 10.86
C ASP A 87 -17.50 -10.02 10.05
N ILE A 88 -18.19 -9.35 9.11
CA ILE A 88 -19.28 -9.94 8.33
C ILE A 88 -18.79 -10.54 7.02
N ILE A 89 -18.11 -9.76 6.17
CA ILE A 89 -17.70 -10.25 4.84
C ILE A 89 -16.29 -10.84 4.81
N ASN A 90 -15.58 -10.79 5.95
CA ASN A 90 -14.21 -11.30 6.10
C ASN A 90 -13.22 -10.76 5.04
N ALA A 91 -13.41 -9.51 4.64
CA ALA A 91 -12.47 -8.80 3.79
C ALA A 91 -11.28 -8.33 4.61
N ALA A 92 -10.13 -8.23 3.95
CA ALA A 92 -8.95 -7.57 4.49
C ALA A 92 -9.25 -6.07 4.67
N TRP A 93 -9.78 -5.72 5.84
CA TRP A 93 -10.08 -4.33 6.18
C TRP A 93 -8.82 -3.69 6.74
N GLN A 94 -8.44 -2.56 6.15
CA GLN A 94 -7.45 -1.70 6.77
C GLN A 94 -6.12 -2.41 7.03
N VAL A 95 -5.62 -3.06 5.98
CA VAL A 95 -4.28 -3.61 5.97
C VAL A 95 -3.30 -2.44 5.86
N PHE A 96 -2.67 -2.14 6.98
CA PHE A 96 -1.69 -1.09 7.11
C PHE A 96 -0.32 -1.70 7.33
N VAL A 97 0.69 -1.06 6.76
CA VAL A 97 2.09 -1.25 7.12
C VAL A 97 2.25 -0.87 8.59
N GLN A 98 2.51 -1.85 9.46
CA GLN A 98 2.85 -1.61 10.86
C GLN A 98 4.37 -1.55 10.98
N LYS A 99 4.91 -0.62 11.80
CA LYS A 99 6.36 -0.61 12.10
C LYS A 99 6.81 -2.04 12.42
N PRO A 100 7.95 -2.50 11.88
CA PRO A 100 8.46 -3.82 12.22
C PRO A 100 8.62 -3.87 13.74
N LYS A 101 8.00 -4.87 14.37
CA LYS A 101 8.37 -5.20 15.75
C LYS A 101 9.85 -5.53 15.69
N HIS A 102 10.70 -4.70 16.29
CA HIS A 102 12.07 -5.10 16.56
C HIS A 102 12.01 -6.44 17.32
N VAL A 103 12.33 -7.52 16.63
CA VAL A 103 12.69 -8.77 17.28
C VAL A 103 14.08 -8.48 17.85
N ASN A 104 14.12 -8.06 19.12
CA ASN A 104 15.37 -8.03 19.85
C ASN A 104 15.95 -9.44 19.79
N SER A 105 17.12 -9.54 19.17
CA SER A 105 18.01 -10.69 19.29
C SER A 105 18.70 -10.66 20.65
#